data_AF-A0A8H6HP81-F1
#
_entry.id   AF-A0A8H6HP81-F1
#
_cell.length_a   1.000
_cell.length_b   1.000
_cell.length_c   1.000
_cell.angle_alpha   90.00
_cell.angle_beta   90.00
_cell.angle_gamma   90.00
#
_symmetry.space_group_name_H-M   'P 1'
#
loop_
_entity.id
_entity.type
_entity.pdbx_description
1 polymer ?
#
loop_
_entity_poly.entity_id
_entity_poly.type
_entity_poly.pdbx_seq_one_letter_code
_entity_poly.pdbx_strand_id
1 'polypeptide(L)'
;MGNNTMVGGYTQYLTRVQGMPPNAVKSIKKKTDNFVFAKHGERKANTIAIATLYKEKDKGGLSLQDIEAKNEAIDAMRVRTYTLPPPLRPVWCKLADRMLAKAAVKKYRNVGEKALINPFLQGWKVNLSAAGLPRNLKRMMKVGYKYHTRPTPTGATKKIMEQMPIWYHTGAKPKLVSIYGDSWGVCQREIHGIMYVGEMIEHTERLSAPGCSLRKNCKCNNCKTDRARGCENPTKCRRNAIKKLDNISPEWDPRKTTPKEAVEDD
;
A
#
# COMPACT_ATOMS: atom_id res chain seq x y z
N MET A 1 3.79 -24.24 -38.38
CA MET A 1 3.93 -22.87 -37.84
C MET A 1 3.31 -22.67 -36.43
N GLY A 2 3.04 -23.72 -35.63
CA GLY A 2 2.31 -23.61 -34.35
C GLY A 2 3.13 -23.52 -33.04
N ASN A 3 4.44 -23.75 -33.07
CA ASN A 3 5.22 -23.92 -31.81
C ASN A 3 5.81 -22.61 -31.25
N ASN A 4 6.15 -21.62 -32.08
CA ASN A 4 6.76 -20.37 -31.60
C ASN A 4 5.79 -19.47 -30.81
N THR A 5 4.50 -19.51 -31.15
CA THR A 5 3.44 -18.74 -30.48
C THR A 5 3.17 -19.28 -29.07
N MET A 6 3.22 -20.61 -28.89
CA MET A 6 3.09 -21.25 -27.57
C MET A 6 4.27 -20.94 -26.65
N VAL A 7 5.50 -21.00 -27.16
CA VAL A 7 6.70 -20.68 -26.36
C VAL A 7 6.69 -19.20 -25.96
N GLY A 8 6.36 -18.29 -26.88
CA GLY A 8 6.23 -16.85 -26.57
C GLY A 8 5.16 -16.56 -25.50
N GLY A 9 3.97 -17.13 -25.65
CA GLY A 9 2.87 -16.99 -24.68
C GLY A 9 3.20 -17.57 -23.31
N TYR A 10 3.82 -18.76 -23.27
CA TYR A 10 4.21 -19.42 -22.02
C TYR A 10 5.33 -18.65 -21.29
N THR A 11 6.31 -18.11 -22.03
CA THR A 11 7.38 -17.30 -21.45
C THR A 11 6.84 -15.99 -20.87
N GLN A 12 5.89 -15.35 -21.56
CA GLN A 12 5.22 -14.15 -21.06
C GLN A 12 4.35 -14.45 -19.83
N TYR A 13 3.62 -15.56 -19.84
CA TYR A 13 2.82 -16.01 -18.71
C TYR A 13 3.69 -16.30 -17.47
N LEU A 14 4.76 -17.09 -17.63
CA LEU A 14 5.70 -17.39 -16.53
C LEU A 14 6.39 -16.13 -16.02
N THR A 15 6.76 -15.22 -16.92
CA THR A 15 7.31 -13.90 -16.54
C THR A 15 6.28 -13.10 -15.74
N ARG A 16 5.00 -13.17 -16.10
CA ARG A 16 3.91 -12.51 -15.36
C ARG A 16 3.64 -13.17 -14.00
N VAL A 17 3.76 -14.48 -13.86
CA VAL A 17 3.42 -15.21 -12.62
C VAL A 17 4.60 -15.25 -11.65
N GLN A 18 5.77 -15.66 -12.12
CA GLN A 18 6.95 -15.89 -11.29
C GLN A 18 7.98 -14.76 -11.40
N GLY A 19 7.91 -14.00 -12.49
CA GLY A 19 8.94 -13.06 -12.85
C GLY A 19 10.05 -13.68 -13.67
N MET A 20 10.76 -12.84 -14.42
CA MET A 20 11.97 -13.28 -15.11
C MET A 20 13.15 -13.24 -14.13
N PRO A 21 13.88 -14.36 -13.91
CA PRO A 21 15.09 -14.35 -13.10
C PRO A 21 16.15 -13.40 -13.67
N PRO A 22 16.98 -12.74 -12.83
CA PRO A 22 17.99 -11.79 -13.30
C PRO A 22 18.96 -12.38 -14.34
N ASN A 23 19.32 -13.67 -14.20
CA ASN A 23 20.20 -14.34 -15.14
C ASN A 23 19.54 -14.55 -16.51
N ALA A 24 18.23 -14.80 -16.54
CA ALA A 24 17.47 -14.90 -17.80
C ALA A 24 17.38 -13.53 -18.47
N VAL A 25 17.08 -12.45 -17.72
CA VAL A 25 17.08 -11.08 -18.25
C VAL A 25 18.45 -10.73 -18.86
N LYS A 26 19.55 -10.99 -18.12
CA LYS A 26 20.92 -10.77 -18.60
C LYS A 26 21.24 -11.58 -19.86
N SER A 27 20.84 -12.85 -19.88
CA SER A 27 21.06 -13.74 -21.03
C SER A 27 20.32 -13.24 -22.27
N ILE A 28 19.04 -12.87 -22.14
CA ILE A 28 18.26 -12.36 -23.27
C ILE A 28 18.82 -11.01 -23.73
N LYS A 29 19.14 -10.09 -22.83
CA LYS A 29 19.82 -8.83 -23.19
C LYS A 29 21.10 -9.07 -23.97
N LYS A 30 21.97 -9.98 -23.50
CA LYS A 30 23.20 -10.34 -24.20
C LYS A 30 22.92 -10.90 -25.60
N LYS A 31 21.91 -11.75 -25.76
CA LYS A 31 21.51 -12.30 -27.06
C LYS A 31 20.96 -11.23 -27.99
N THR A 32 20.14 -10.31 -27.47
CA THR A 32 19.61 -9.17 -28.22
C THR A 32 20.73 -8.24 -28.67
N ASP A 33 21.66 -7.88 -27.77
CA ASP A 33 22.82 -7.05 -28.11
C ASP A 33 23.69 -7.71 -29.17
N ASN A 34 23.96 -9.01 -29.04
CA ASN A 34 24.71 -9.75 -30.05
C ASN A 34 23.97 -9.78 -31.39
N PHE A 35 22.65 -9.95 -31.39
CA PHE A 35 21.87 -9.93 -32.63
C PHE A 35 21.90 -8.57 -33.34
N VAL A 36 21.82 -7.48 -32.57
CA VAL A 36 21.78 -6.12 -33.13
C VAL A 36 23.17 -5.63 -33.58
N PHE A 37 24.22 -5.97 -32.82
CA PHE A 37 25.54 -5.37 -32.99
C PHE A 37 26.63 -6.34 -33.49
N ALA A 38 26.38 -7.65 -33.56
CA ALA A 38 27.33 -8.57 -34.18
C ALA A 38 27.04 -8.73 -35.67
N LYS A 39 28.06 -8.48 -36.51
CA LYS A 39 28.03 -8.80 -37.93
C LYS A 39 29.10 -9.87 -38.18
N HIS A 40 28.71 -11.01 -38.76
CA HIS A 40 29.62 -12.14 -39.02
C HIS A 40 30.43 -12.65 -37.80
N GLY A 41 29.86 -12.59 -36.60
CA GLY A 41 30.52 -13.10 -35.39
C GLY A 41 31.43 -12.10 -34.68
N GLU A 42 31.70 -10.94 -35.28
CA GLU A 42 32.50 -9.87 -34.67
C GLU A 42 31.61 -8.78 -34.09
N ARG A 43 31.88 -8.40 -32.84
CA ARG A 43 31.13 -7.36 -32.11
C ARG A 43 31.69 -6.00 -32.50
N LYS A 44 30.95 -5.21 -33.29
CA LYS A 44 31.35 -3.83 -33.56
C LYS A 44 31.16 -2.96 -32.31
N ALA A 45 31.99 -1.93 -32.17
CA ALA A 45 31.79 -0.88 -31.17
C ALA A 45 30.41 -0.25 -31.36
N ASN A 46 29.64 -0.11 -30.28
CA ASN A 46 28.31 0.47 -30.31
C ASN A 46 28.38 1.94 -30.74
N THR A 47 28.01 2.23 -31.99
CA THR A 47 27.92 3.61 -32.50
C THR A 47 26.60 4.30 -32.11
N ILE A 48 25.60 3.54 -31.68
CA ILE A 48 24.28 4.03 -31.29
C ILE A 48 23.96 3.54 -29.87
N ALA A 49 23.47 4.44 -29.02
CA ALA A 49 23.02 4.09 -27.67
C ALA A 49 21.80 3.17 -27.71
N ILE A 50 21.77 2.15 -26.84
CA ILE A 50 20.66 1.18 -26.79
C ILE A 50 19.30 1.83 -26.48
N ALA A 51 19.31 2.92 -25.71
CA ALA A 51 18.11 3.72 -25.43
C ALA A 51 17.48 4.31 -26.71
N THR A 52 18.28 4.61 -27.74
CA THR A 52 17.79 5.06 -29.05
C THR A 52 17.13 3.91 -29.79
N LEU A 53 17.69 2.70 -29.71
CA LEU A 53 17.13 1.53 -30.37
C LEU A 53 15.76 1.12 -29.83
N TYR A 54 15.48 1.40 -28.54
CA TYR A 54 14.17 1.17 -27.93
C TYR A 54 13.08 2.13 -28.43
N LYS A 55 13.44 3.27 -29.04
CA LYS A 55 12.47 4.23 -29.57
C LYS A 55 11.73 3.66 -30.78
N GLU A 56 10.57 4.23 -31.07
CA GLU A 56 9.78 3.92 -32.26
C GLU A 56 10.55 4.27 -33.55
N LYS A 57 10.18 3.63 -34.67
CA LYS A 57 10.89 3.76 -35.95
C LYS A 57 10.85 5.18 -36.51
N ASP A 58 9.73 5.88 -36.33
CA ASP A 58 9.51 7.28 -36.67
C ASP A 58 10.44 8.24 -35.91
N LYS A 59 10.85 7.88 -34.70
CA LYS A 59 11.79 8.65 -33.86
C LYS A 59 13.25 8.21 -34.04
N GLY A 60 13.54 7.51 -35.14
CA GLY A 60 14.89 7.03 -35.47
C GLY A 60 15.35 5.81 -34.66
N GLY A 61 14.43 5.09 -34.01
CA GLY A 61 14.71 3.85 -33.30
C GLY A 61 14.40 2.58 -34.09
N LEU A 62 14.57 1.41 -33.47
CA LEU A 62 14.23 0.11 -34.07
C LEU A 62 12.99 -0.53 -33.42
N SER A 63 12.34 0.15 -32.48
CA SER A 63 11.29 -0.41 -31.62
C SER A 63 11.75 -1.68 -30.90
N LEU A 64 13.02 -1.70 -30.49
CA LEU A 64 13.61 -2.83 -29.79
C LEU A 64 12.91 -3.01 -28.43
N GLN A 65 12.67 -4.26 -28.03
CA GLN A 65 11.96 -4.52 -26.79
C GLN A 65 12.86 -4.33 -25.57
N ASP A 66 12.49 -3.39 -24.69
CA ASP A 66 13.09 -3.28 -23.36
C ASP A 66 12.42 -4.27 -22.39
N ILE A 67 13.13 -5.36 -22.10
CA ILE A 67 12.67 -6.44 -21.23
C ILE A 67 12.57 -5.97 -19.76
N GLU A 68 13.43 -5.06 -19.33
CA GLU A 68 13.38 -4.52 -17.96
C GLU A 68 12.17 -3.62 -17.79
N ALA A 69 11.93 -2.71 -18.73
CA ALA A 69 10.74 -1.87 -18.74
C ALA A 69 9.45 -2.72 -18.77
N LYS A 70 9.42 -3.81 -19.55
CA LYS A 70 8.29 -4.75 -19.57
C LYS A 70 8.08 -5.46 -18.23
N ASN A 71 9.16 -5.96 -17.61
CA ASN A 71 9.10 -6.61 -16.31
C ASN A 71 8.61 -5.65 -15.21
N GLU A 72 9.04 -4.39 -15.28
CA GLU A 72 8.61 -3.32 -14.40
C GLU A 72 7.12 -2.97 -14.62
N ALA A 73 6.67 -2.89 -15.87
CA ALA A 73 5.26 -2.67 -16.20
C ALA A 73 4.35 -3.81 -15.67
N ILE A 74 4.81 -5.06 -15.71
CA ILE A 74 4.10 -6.20 -15.10
C ILE A 74 3.93 -6.00 -13.59
N ASP A 75 5.00 -5.56 -12.91
CA ASP A 75 4.93 -5.30 -11.47
C ASP A 75 4.07 -4.06 -11.16
N ALA A 76 4.06 -3.03 -12.02
CA ALA A 76 3.17 -1.89 -11.90
C ALA A 76 1.70 -2.30 -12.01
N MET A 77 1.37 -3.21 -12.93
CA MET A 77 0.02 -3.78 -13.02
C MET A 77 -0.37 -4.57 -11.77
N ARG A 78 0.59 -5.26 -11.12
CA ARG A 78 0.35 -5.90 -9.83
C ARG A 78 0.09 -4.90 -8.72
N VAL A 79 0.83 -3.79 -8.68
CA VAL A 79 0.56 -2.69 -7.75
C VAL A 79 -0.87 -2.18 -7.96
N ARG A 80 -1.27 -1.90 -9.21
CA ARG A 80 -2.64 -1.48 -9.54
C ARG A 80 -3.69 -2.46 -9.02
N THR A 81 -3.51 -3.76 -9.26
CA THR A 81 -4.42 -4.81 -8.77
C THR A 81 -4.46 -4.88 -7.24
N TYR A 82 -3.31 -4.72 -6.58
CA TYR A 82 -3.21 -4.75 -5.12
C TYR A 82 -3.86 -3.55 -4.45
N THR A 83 -3.88 -2.39 -5.12
CA THR A 83 -4.51 -1.15 -4.63
C THR A 83 -6.00 -1.05 -4.93
N LEU A 84 -6.62 -2.06 -5.55
CA LEU A 84 -8.06 -2.07 -5.80
C LEU A 84 -8.86 -2.04 -4.47
N PRO A 85 -10.11 -1.55 -4.49
CA PRO A 85 -11.02 -1.67 -3.36
C PRO A 85 -11.24 -3.13 -2.93
N PRO A 86 -11.50 -3.41 -1.63
CA PRO A 86 -11.71 -4.77 -1.11
C PRO A 86 -12.59 -5.72 -1.95
N PRO A 87 -13.76 -5.32 -2.51
CA PRO A 87 -14.59 -6.23 -3.31
C PRO A 87 -13.94 -6.64 -4.64
N LEU A 88 -13.05 -5.82 -5.18
CA LEU A 88 -12.37 -6.06 -6.47
C LEU A 88 -10.98 -6.67 -6.30
N ARG A 89 -10.49 -6.81 -5.07
CA ARG A 89 -9.16 -7.38 -4.81
C ARG A 89 -9.17 -8.89 -4.99
N PRO A 90 -8.28 -9.44 -5.82
CA PRO A 90 -8.10 -10.89 -5.91
C PRO A 90 -7.69 -11.51 -4.57
N VAL A 91 -8.01 -12.80 -4.39
CA VAL A 91 -7.74 -13.55 -3.15
C VAL A 91 -6.27 -13.45 -2.69
N TRP A 92 -5.31 -13.48 -3.63
CA TRP A 92 -3.89 -13.38 -3.30
C TRP A 92 -3.52 -12.10 -2.55
N CYS A 93 -4.29 -11.01 -2.72
CA CYS A 93 -4.06 -9.75 -2.00
C CYS A 93 -4.24 -9.92 -0.50
N LYS A 94 -5.22 -10.74 -0.07
CA LYS A 94 -5.45 -11.02 1.37
C LYS A 94 -4.24 -11.73 2.00
N LEU A 95 -3.60 -12.64 1.25
CA LEU A 95 -2.38 -13.31 1.68
C LEU A 95 -1.20 -12.32 1.68
N ALA A 96 -1.10 -11.49 0.64
CA ALA A 96 -0.06 -10.46 0.53
C ALA A 96 -0.13 -9.46 1.70
N ASP A 97 -1.32 -9.01 2.11
CA ASP A 97 -1.52 -8.11 3.27
C ASP A 97 -0.81 -8.67 4.51
N ARG A 98 -1.06 -9.95 4.85
CA ARG A 98 -0.43 -10.62 6.00
C ARG A 98 1.07 -10.76 5.85
N MET A 99 1.57 -11.12 4.66
CA MET A 99 3.01 -11.26 4.41
C MET A 99 3.73 -9.91 4.53
N LEU A 100 3.12 -8.84 4.01
CA LEU A 100 3.67 -7.49 4.05
C LEU A 100 3.66 -6.93 5.48
N ALA A 101 2.58 -7.17 6.25
CA ALA A 101 2.48 -6.81 7.66
C ALA A 101 3.59 -7.47 8.51
N LYS A 102 3.79 -8.79 8.36
CA LYS A 102 4.89 -9.52 9.00
C LYS A 102 6.27 -9.01 8.58
N ALA A 103 6.39 -8.59 7.32
CA ALA A 103 7.62 -8.02 6.78
C ALA A 103 7.78 -6.51 7.07
N ALA A 104 6.92 -5.87 7.84
CA ALA A 104 7.05 -4.44 8.16
C ALA A 104 8.39 -4.13 8.85
N VAL A 105 8.94 -2.94 8.59
CA VAL A 105 10.16 -2.45 9.28
C VAL A 105 9.89 -2.34 10.79
N LYS A 106 10.89 -2.69 11.62
CA LYS A 106 10.76 -2.80 13.09
C LYS A 106 10.03 -1.63 13.75
N LYS A 107 10.31 -0.39 13.32
CA LYS A 107 9.71 0.83 13.88
C LYS A 107 8.19 0.96 13.68
N TYR A 108 7.59 0.18 12.79
CA TYR A 108 6.15 0.17 12.53
C TYR A 108 5.41 -0.96 13.26
N ARG A 109 6.14 -1.90 13.89
CA ARG A 109 5.55 -3.10 14.49
C ARG A 109 4.91 -2.85 15.86
N ASN A 110 5.11 -1.68 16.46
CA ASN A 110 4.54 -1.30 17.74
C ASN A 110 3.01 -1.20 17.75
N VAL A 111 2.36 -1.13 16.59
CA VAL A 111 0.88 -1.18 16.48
C VAL A 111 0.33 -2.60 16.35
N GLY A 112 1.18 -3.61 16.24
CA GLY A 112 0.78 -4.99 15.97
C GLY A 112 0.46 -5.25 14.49
N GLU A 113 0.57 -6.51 14.07
CA GLU A 113 0.43 -6.90 12.65
C GLU A 113 -0.99 -6.66 12.10
N LYS A 114 -2.03 -6.82 12.94
CA LYS A 114 -3.43 -6.62 12.52
C LYS A 114 -3.69 -5.20 12.04
N ALA A 115 -3.04 -4.21 12.66
CA ALA A 115 -3.18 -2.78 12.32
C ALA A 115 -2.43 -2.37 11.05
N LEU A 116 -1.59 -3.25 10.51
CA LEU A 116 -0.85 -3.04 9.27
C LEU A 116 -1.63 -3.67 8.11
N ILE A 117 -2.68 -2.97 7.66
CA ILE A 117 -3.64 -3.47 6.66
C ILE A 117 -3.04 -3.42 5.25
N ASN A 118 -2.57 -2.24 4.82
CA ASN A 118 -2.05 -2.05 3.46
C ASN A 118 -0.99 -0.93 3.43
N PRO A 119 0.24 -1.21 2.95
CA PRO A 119 1.35 -0.26 2.95
C PRO A 119 1.25 0.86 1.90
N PHE A 120 0.25 0.81 1.02
CA PHE A 120 -0.06 1.92 0.09
C PHE A 120 -1.18 2.81 0.62
N LEU A 121 -2.11 2.28 1.42
CA LEU A 121 -3.13 3.07 2.11
C LEU A 121 -2.62 3.69 3.41
N GLN A 122 -1.48 3.19 3.91
CA GLN A 122 -0.84 3.63 5.15
C GLN A 122 0.62 4.04 4.89
N GLY A 123 1.18 4.87 5.76
CA GLY A 123 2.55 5.39 5.67
C GLY A 123 3.67 4.46 6.18
N TRP A 124 3.36 3.22 6.58
CA TRP A 124 4.38 2.27 7.03
C TRP A 124 5.15 1.64 5.86
N LYS A 125 6.35 1.12 6.13
CA LYS A 125 7.24 0.55 5.10
C LYS A 125 7.54 -0.92 5.37
N VAL A 126 7.71 -1.66 4.28
CA VAL A 126 8.04 -3.07 4.25
C VAL A 126 9.56 -3.24 4.19
N ASN A 127 10.11 -4.14 4.99
CA ASN A 127 11.49 -4.60 4.87
C ASN A 127 11.61 -5.55 3.67
N LEU A 128 12.12 -5.02 2.56
CA LEU A 128 12.31 -5.78 1.32
C LEU A 128 13.39 -6.86 1.39
N SER A 129 14.18 -6.89 2.46
CA SER A 129 15.19 -7.93 2.71
C SER A 129 14.66 -9.06 3.59
N ALA A 130 13.41 -9.00 4.07
CA ALA A 130 12.83 -10.05 4.90
C ALA A 130 12.86 -11.41 4.19
N ALA A 131 13.35 -12.44 4.89
CA ALA A 131 13.48 -13.80 4.34
C ALA A 131 12.12 -14.38 3.93
N GLY A 132 11.10 -14.22 4.77
CA GLY A 132 9.73 -14.71 4.52
C GLY A 132 8.93 -13.91 3.49
N LEU A 133 9.50 -12.89 2.85
CA LEU A 133 8.81 -12.11 1.82
C LEU A 133 9.14 -12.67 0.41
N PRO A 134 8.13 -13.17 -0.33
CA PRO A 134 8.32 -13.68 -1.69
C PRO A 134 8.90 -12.65 -2.67
N ARG A 135 9.65 -13.14 -3.68
CA ARG A 135 10.36 -12.31 -4.67
C ARG A 135 9.42 -11.43 -5.49
N ASN A 136 8.24 -11.94 -5.85
CA ASN A 136 7.20 -11.20 -6.55
C ASN A 136 6.67 -10.01 -5.72
N LEU A 137 6.41 -10.20 -4.43
CA LEU A 137 5.98 -9.11 -3.55
C LEU A 137 7.10 -8.09 -3.34
N LYS A 138 8.36 -8.53 -3.21
CA LYS A 138 9.52 -7.62 -3.17
C LYS A 138 9.58 -6.72 -4.39
N ARG A 139 9.40 -7.29 -5.59
CA ARG A 139 9.39 -6.54 -6.85
C ARG A 139 8.22 -5.57 -6.95
N MET A 140 7.00 -6.03 -6.63
CA MET A 140 5.80 -5.17 -6.59
C MET A 140 6.01 -3.97 -5.67
N MET A 141 6.51 -4.19 -4.45
CA MET A 141 6.77 -3.10 -3.51
C MET A 141 7.88 -2.16 -4.00
N LYS A 142 8.95 -2.66 -4.64
CA LYS A 142 9.99 -1.82 -5.24
C LYS A 142 9.42 -0.88 -6.30
N VAL A 143 8.59 -1.40 -7.20
CA VAL A 143 7.95 -0.61 -8.25
C VAL A 143 6.98 0.42 -7.65
N GLY A 144 6.14 0.01 -6.70
CA GLY A 144 5.25 0.94 -6.01
C GLY A 144 5.99 2.05 -5.25
N TYR A 145 7.17 1.76 -4.70
CA TYR A 145 8.02 2.78 -4.06
C TYR A 145 8.70 3.69 -5.08
N LYS A 146 9.20 3.15 -6.19
CA LYS A 146 9.86 3.92 -7.26
C LYS A 146 8.92 4.94 -7.89
N TYR A 147 7.65 4.58 -8.10
CA TYR A 147 6.64 5.49 -8.66
C TYR A 147 5.81 6.21 -7.59
N HIS A 148 6.20 6.15 -6.32
CA HIS A 148 5.51 6.80 -5.21
C HIS A 148 4.00 6.55 -5.16
N THR A 149 3.55 5.35 -5.54
CA THR A 149 2.12 5.02 -5.62
C THR A 149 1.46 5.20 -4.26
N ARG A 150 0.52 6.14 -4.16
CA ARG A 150 -0.27 6.42 -2.96
C ARG A 150 -1.65 6.93 -3.39
N PRO A 151 -2.69 6.68 -2.58
CA PRO A 151 -3.98 7.30 -2.81
C PRO A 151 -3.86 8.81 -2.59
N THR A 152 -4.59 9.57 -3.39
CA THR A 152 -4.76 11.01 -3.24
C THR A 152 -6.16 11.30 -2.68
N PRO A 153 -6.33 12.38 -1.90
CA PRO A 153 -7.63 12.71 -1.31
C PRO A 153 -8.61 13.32 -2.33
N THR A 154 -8.14 13.65 -3.54
CA THR A 154 -8.94 14.27 -4.59
C THR A 154 -10.13 13.38 -4.97
N GLY A 155 -11.35 13.85 -4.70
CA GLY A 155 -12.58 13.12 -5.00
C GLY A 155 -12.96 12.05 -3.98
N ALA A 156 -12.24 11.92 -2.86
CA ALA A 156 -12.63 11.01 -1.78
C ALA A 156 -13.89 11.53 -1.09
N THR A 157 -14.92 10.67 -0.99
CA THR A 157 -16.12 10.96 -0.21
C THR A 157 -15.87 10.74 1.27
N LYS A 158 -16.71 11.32 2.14
CA LYS A 158 -16.67 11.10 3.59
C LYS A 158 -16.65 9.60 3.94
N LYS A 159 -17.49 8.80 3.28
CA LYS A 159 -17.58 7.34 3.45
C LYS A 159 -16.26 6.63 3.11
N ILE A 160 -15.58 7.04 2.04
CA ILE A 160 -14.26 6.48 1.69
C ILE A 160 -13.23 6.84 2.75
N MET A 161 -13.21 8.10 3.21
CA MET A 161 -12.27 8.55 4.25
C MET A 161 -12.48 7.81 5.57
N GLU A 162 -13.73 7.56 5.98
CA GLU A 162 -14.05 6.78 7.18
C GLU A 162 -13.57 5.32 7.10
N GLN A 163 -13.53 4.74 5.90
CA GLN A 163 -13.02 3.39 5.64
C GLN A 163 -11.48 3.32 5.53
N MET A 164 -10.79 4.45 5.64
CA MET A 164 -9.32 4.45 5.62
C MET A 164 -8.75 3.90 6.94
N PRO A 165 -7.62 3.17 6.91
CA PRO A 165 -6.96 2.72 8.14
C PRO A 165 -6.43 3.90 8.97
N ILE A 166 -6.76 3.95 10.26
CA ILE A 166 -6.34 5.06 11.14
C ILE A 166 -4.86 4.98 11.53
N TRP A 167 -4.35 3.76 11.72
CA TRP A 167 -2.96 3.53 12.13
C TRP A 167 -2.02 3.85 10.98
N TYR A 168 -1.00 4.67 11.20
CA TYR A 168 -0.13 5.14 10.11
C TYR A 168 -0.92 5.70 8.91
N HIS A 169 -1.99 6.45 9.16
CA HIS A 169 -2.82 7.02 8.09
C HIS A 169 -1.97 7.76 7.03
N THR A 170 -2.30 7.63 5.74
CA THR A 170 -1.51 8.24 4.63
C THR A 170 -1.40 9.77 4.73
N GLY A 171 -2.46 10.42 5.20
CA GLY A 171 -2.50 11.86 5.50
C GLY A 171 -1.99 12.25 6.89
N ALA A 172 -1.38 11.34 7.66
CA ALA A 172 -0.87 11.67 8.99
C ALA A 172 0.38 12.56 8.90
N LYS A 173 0.46 13.59 9.74
CA LYS A 173 1.65 14.44 9.81
C LYS A 173 2.86 13.62 10.33
N PRO A 174 4.08 13.77 9.75
CA PRO A 174 5.22 12.89 10.02
C PRO A 174 5.71 12.83 11.47
N LYS A 175 5.40 13.85 12.28
CA LYS A 175 6.04 14.10 13.58
C LYS A 175 5.64 13.11 14.68
N LEU A 176 4.72 12.17 14.45
CA LEU A 176 3.97 11.52 15.54
C LEU A 176 3.84 9.99 15.45
N VAL A 177 4.82 9.30 14.86
CA VAL A 177 4.88 7.81 14.87
C VAL A 177 4.83 7.22 16.30
N SER A 178 5.31 7.95 17.30
CA SER A 178 5.27 7.55 18.72
C SER A 178 3.87 7.54 19.32
N ILE A 179 2.90 8.30 18.79
CA ILE A 179 1.54 8.39 19.36
C ILE A 179 0.78 7.06 19.17
N TYR A 180 1.14 6.24 18.19
CA TYR A 180 0.43 4.98 17.96
C TYR A 180 0.83 3.85 18.92
N GLY A 181 2.02 3.94 19.53
CA GLY A 181 2.57 2.92 20.41
C GLY A 181 2.28 3.14 21.90
N ASP A 182 1.53 4.18 22.25
CA ASP A 182 1.17 4.46 23.64
C ASP A 182 0.15 3.45 24.18
N SER A 183 0.02 3.38 25.51
CA SER A 183 -0.92 2.48 26.17
C SER A 183 -2.37 2.70 25.71
N TRP A 184 -2.74 3.94 25.37
CA TRP A 184 -4.04 4.27 24.81
C TRP A 184 -4.23 3.74 23.40
N GLY A 185 -3.19 3.78 22.55
CA GLY A 185 -3.18 3.16 21.23
C GLY A 185 -3.37 1.66 21.31
N VAL A 186 -2.71 0.99 22.27
CA VAL A 186 -2.93 -0.43 22.54
C VAL A 186 -4.38 -0.68 22.96
N CYS A 187 -4.92 0.09 23.89
CA CYS A 187 -6.32 -0.02 24.33
C CYS A 187 -7.32 0.17 23.16
N GLN A 188 -7.10 1.21 22.33
CA GLN A 188 -7.92 1.49 21.16
C GLN A 188 -7.97 0.30 20.18
N ARG A 189 -6.85 -0.41 20.00
CA ARG A 189 -6.80 -1.60 19.11
C ARG A 189 -7.35 -2.85 19.74
N GLU A 190 -6.86 -3.21 20.92
CA GLU A 190 -7.11 -4.54 21.50
C GLU A 190 -8.44 -4.60 22.27
N ILE A 191 -8.85 -3.50 22.92
CA ILE A 191 -10.09 -3.44 23.71
C ILE A 191 -11.24 -2.89 22.87
N HIS A 192 -10.98 -1.83 22.11
CA HIS A 192 -12.03 -1.16 21.31
C HIS A 192 -12.09 -1.64 19.86
N GLY A 193 -11.11 -2.43 19.38
CA GLY A 193 -11.13 -2.97 18.02
C GLY A 193 -10.97 -1.93 16.92
N ILE A 194 -10.43 -0.74 17.22
CA ILE A 194 -10.40 0.38 16.29
C ILE A 194 -9.30 0.17 15.25
N MET A 195 -9.68 0.12 13.98
CA MET A 195 -8.84 -0.12 12.81
C MET A 195 -8.98 0.99 11.76
N TYR A 196 -10.16 1.61 11.69
CA TYR A 196 -10.55 2.59 10.69
C TYR A 196 -10.80 3.97 11.29
N VAL A 197 -10.78 4.99 10.43
CA VAL A 197 -11.03 6.38 10.84
C VAL A 197 -12.46 6.56 11.38
N GLY A 198 -13.46 5.96 10.74
CA GLY A 198 -14.86 6.03 11.18
C GLY A 198 -15.07 5.47 12.59
N GLU A 199 -14.51 4.29 12.88
CA GLU A 199 -14.56 3.67 14.22
C GLU A 199 -13.90 4.57 15.28
N MET A 200 -12.80 5.24 14.92
CA MET A 200 -12.13 6.19 15.81
C MET A 200 -13.03 7.41 16.08
N ILE A 201 -13.76 7.90 15.08
CA ILE A 201 -14.71 9.01 15.23
C ILE A 201 -15.86 8.61 16.15
N GLU A 202 -16.53 7.49 15.88
CA GLU A 202 -17.60 6.95 16.72
C GLU A 202 -17.14 6.76 18.17
N HIS A 203 -15.89 6.31 18.36
CA HIS A 203 -15.31 6.18 19.69
C HIS A 203 -15.19 7.54 20.39
N THR A 204 -14.79 8.60 19.68
CA THR A 204 -14.64 9.95 20.25
C THR A 204 -15.97 10.65 20.54
N GLU A 205 -17.00 10.44 19.71
CA GLU A 205 -18.32 11.07 19.86
C GLU A 205 -19.00 10.67 21.18
N ARG A 206 -18.68 9.50 21.72
CA ARG A 206 -19.16 9.05 23.04
C ARG A 206 -18.73 9.96 24.21
N LEU A 207 -17.78 10.88 24.02
CA LEU A 207 -17.46 11.93 25.00
C LEU A 207 -18.58 12.95 25.16
N SER A 208 -19.33 13.22 24.08
CA SER A 208 -20.42 14.20 24.04
C SER A 208 -21.77 13.59 24.43
N ALA A 209 -21.82 12.29 24.74
CA ALA A 209 -23.04 11.62 25.13
C ALA A 209 -23.61 12.20 26.45
N PRO A 210 -24.94 12.39 26.56
CA PRO A 210 -25.57 12.87 27.78
C PRO A 210 -25.14 12.08 29.02
N GLY A 211 -24.82 12.78 30.10
CA GLY A 211 -24.35 12.18 31.36
C GLY A 211 -22.90 11.69 31.34
N CYS A 212 -22.16 11.84 30.23
CA CYS A 212 -20.73 11.63 30.22
C CYS A 212 -20.03 12.78 30.96
N SER A 213 -19.31 12.45 32.03
CA SER A 213 -18.44 13.38 32.75
C SER A 213 -16.98 13.09 32.43
N LEU A 214 -16.16 14.13 32.40
CA LEU A 214 -14.74 14.03 32.03
C LEU A 214 -13.85 13.39 33.12
N ARG A 215 -14.46 12.64 34.04
CA ARG A 215 -13.82 11.94 35.16
C ARG A 215 -13.46 10.50 34.77
N LYS A 216 -12.39 9.94 35.37
CA LYS A 216 -11.97 8.54 35.16
C LYS A 216 -13.10 7.54 35.44
N ASN A 217 -13.83 7.76 36.53
CA ASN A 217 -14.90 6.88 37.01
C ASN A 217 -16.30 7.37 36.58
N CYS A 218 -16.41 7.99 35.41
CA CYS A 218 -17.70 8.44 34.88
C CYS A 218 -18.75 7.32 34.92
N LYS A 219 -19.93 7.60 35.48
CA LYS A 219 -21.01 6.62 35.70
C LYS A 219 -21.91 6.38 34.49
N CYS A 220 -21.68 7.06 33.36
CA CYS A 220 -22.48 6.84 32.14
C CYS A 220 -22.29 5.42 31.61
N ASN A 221 -23.30 4.93 30.87
CA ASN A 221 -23.32 3.56 30.35
C ASN A 221 -22.13 3.29 29.43
N ASN A 222 -21.78 4.22 28.53
CA ASN A 222 -20.63 4.08 27.64
C ASN A 222 -19.31 3.86 28.41
N CYS A 223 -19.04 4.64 29.46
CA CYS A 223 -17.83 4.49 30.27
C CYS A 223 -17.85 3.23 31.12
N LYS A 224 -19.02 2.78 31.60
CA LYS A 224 -19.16 1.51 32.31
C LYS A 224 -18.86 0.33 31.39
N THR A 225 -19.44 0.31 30.19
CA THR A 225 -19.21 -0.74 29.19
C THR A 225 -17.75 -0.79 28.77
N ASP A 226 -17.12 0.36 28.53
CA ASP A 226 -15.70 0.40 28.14
C ASP A 226 -14.79 -0.12 29.27
N ARG A 227 -15.07 0.24 30.54
CA ARG A 227 -14.33 -0.31 31.69
C ARG A 227 -14.55 -1.82 31.85
N ALA A 228 -15.77 -2.30 31.65
CA ALA A 228 -16.09 -3.73 31.70
C ALA A 228 -15.35 -4.55 30.63
N ARG A 229 -15.01 -3.93 29.49
CA ARG A 229 -14.17 -4.53 28.45
C ARG A 229 -12.66 -4.45 28.75
N GLY A 230 -12.24 -3.70 29.78
CA GLY A 230 -10.84 -3.56 30.18
C GLY A 230 -10.21 -2.18 29.94
N CYS A 231 -10.97 -1.17 29.49
CA CYS A 231 -10.44 0.18 29.31
C CYS A 231 -10.33 0.92 30.66
N GLU A 232 -9.10 1.15 31.14
CA GLU A 232 -8.86 1.73 32.48
C GLU A 232 -9.42 3.15 32.66
N ASN A 233 -9.41 3.96 31.59
CA ASN A 233 -9.92 5.33 31.63
C ASN A 233 -10.53 5.71 30.27
N PRO A 234 -11.83 5.46 30.07
CA PRO A 234 -12.50 5.71 28.78
C PRO A 234 -12.39 7.17 28.32
N THR A 235 -12.46 8.12 29.24
CA THR A 235 -12.35 9.55 28.91
C THR A 235 -10.95 9.92 28.40
N LYS A 236 -9.88 9.45 29.06
CA LYS A 236 -8.51 9.67 28.57
C LYS A 236 -8.26 8.94 27.26
N CYS A 237 -8.77 7.71 27.12
CA CYS A 237 -8.68 6.93 25.88
C CYS A 237 -9.27 7.68 24.68
N ARG A 238 -10.48 8.25 24.83
CA ARG A 238 -11.14 9.03 23.77
C ARG A 238 -10.45 10.36 23.49
N ARG A 239 -9.98 11.08 24.51
CA ARG A 239 -9.17 12.30 24.30
C ARG A 239 -7.88 12.02 23.54
N ASN A 240 -7.27 10.87 23.81
CA ASN A 240 -6.10 10.43 23.07
C ASN A 240 -6.45 10.06 21.61
N ALA A 241 -7.61 9.45 21.37
CA ALA A 241 -8.14 9.23 20.03
C ALA A 241 -8.35 10.53 19.24
N ILE A 242 -8.89 11.59 19.87
CA ILE A 242 -9.01 12.92 19.25
C ILE A 242 -7.65 13.43 18.78
N LYS A 243 -6.60 13.32 19.60
CA LYS A 243 -5.23 13.72 19.20
C LYS A 243 -4.72 12.98 17.96
N LYS A 244 -5.11 11.70 17.80
CA LYS A 244 -4.76 10.89 16.62
C LYS A 244 -5.53 11.35 15.38
N LEU A 245 -6.83 11.66 15.52
CA LEU A 245 -7.65 12.23 14.45
C LEU A 245 -7.14 13.62 14.01
N ASP A 246 -6.77 14.49 14.95
CA ASP A 246 -6.25 15.83 14.66
C ASP A 246 -4.87 15.83 13.98
N ASN A 247 -4.20 14.67 13.99
CA ASN A 247 -2.95 14.46 13.25
C ASN A 247 -3.18 14.14 11.76
N ILE A 248 -4.41 13.85 11.35
CA ILE A 248 -4.78 13.67 9.95
C ILE A 248 -4.83 15.05 9.28
N SER A 249 -4.27 15.15 8.08
CA SER A 249 -4.33 16.38 7.30
C SER A 249 -5.77 16.71 6.90
N PRO A 250 -6.15 17.99 6.76
CA PRO A 250 -7.53 18.38 6.51
C PRO A 250 -8.17 17.71 5.28
N GLU A 251 -7.37 17.43 4.24
CA GLU A 251 -7.81 16.81 2.99
C GLU A 251 -8.25 15.35 3.18
N TRP A 252 -7.81 14.71 4.25
CA TRP A 252 -8.11 13.32 4.60
C TRP A 252 -9.05 13.20 5.80
N ASP A 253 -9.48 14.33 6.39
CA ASP A 253 -10.28 14.34 7.60
C ASP A 253 -11.79 14.32 7.25
N PRO A 254 -12.51 13.21 7.50
CA PRO A 254 -13.94 13.11 7.22
C PRO A 254 -14.80 14.09 8.05
N ARG A 255 -14.24 14.68 9.11
CA ARG A 255 -14.90 15.70 9.94
C ARG A 255 -14.92 17.08 9.26
N LYS A 256 -14.08 17.27 8.23
CA LYS A 256 -13.89 18.54 7.53
C LYS A 256 -14.35 18.51 6.08
N THR A 257 -14.66 17.35 5.54
CA THR A 257 -15.23 17.24 4.19
C THR A 257 -16.62 17.86 4.18
N THR A 258 -16.80 18.88 3.34
CA THR A 258 -18.13 19.26 2.90
C THR A 258 -18.70 18.13 2.05
N PRO A 259 -20.00 17.82 2.15
CA PRO A 259 -20.61 16.80 1.29
C PRO A 259 -20.48 17.25 -0.16
N LYS A 260 -19.59 16.62 -0.93
CA LYS A 260 -19.78 16.53 -2.36
C LYS A 260 -20.77 15.40 -2.54
N GLU A 261 -22.00 15.75 -2.93
CA GLU A 261 -23.03 14.77 -3.29
C GLU A 261 -22.40 13.74 -4.21
N ALA A 262 -22.60 12.46 -3.88
CA ALA A 262 -22.22 11.38 -4.76
C ALA A 262 -23.04 11.57 -6.04
N VAL A 263 -22.37 11.85 -7.15
CA VAL A 263 -22.99 11.64 -8.45
C VAL A 263 -23.22 10.13 -8.50
N GLU A 264 -24.49 9.73 -8.45
CA GLU A 264 -24.92 8.37 -8.70
C GLU A 264 -24.57 8.07 -10.17
N ASP A 265 -23.58 7.20 -10.38
CA ASP A 265 -23.33 6.62 -11.70
C ASP A 265 -24.37 5.50 -11.90
N ASP A 266 -25.32 5.73 -12.82
CA ASP A 266 -26.22 4.74 -13.43
C ASP A 266 -25.46 3.66 -14.23
#